data_AF-A0A2E4GNH1-F1
#
_entry.id   AF-A0A2E4GNH1-F1
#
_cell.length_a   1.000
_cell.length_b   1.000
_cell.length_c   1.000
_cell.angle_alpha   90.00
_cell.angle_beta   90.00
_cell.angle_gamma   90.00
#
_symmetry.space_group_name_H-M   'P 1'
#
loop_
_entity.id
_entity.type
_entity.pdbx_description
1 polymer ?
#
loop_
_entity_poly.entity_id
_entity_poly.type
_entity_poly.pdbx_seq_one_letter_code
_entity_poly.pdbx_strand_id
1 'polypeptide(L)'
;MKTGSPADLRTIEIQEADSPNELRLSLLSDSKISPQQFMLRFKSNSRFEGWKYTYPSQMMHSIVYFPLNSGREHAMELFTLWVKKSYDDSASFIEEKLVGSSLRDSAIEGMVDGLKSDQLSVAVSWAHELSDQGKRHQLLESLATH
;
A
#
# COMPACT_ATOMS: atom_id res chain seq x y z
N MET A 1 -8.35 42.10 0.35
CA MET A 1 -8.61 41.25 1.54
C MET A 1 -9.45 40.05 1.11
N LYS A 2 -9.08 38.89 1.66
CA LYS A 2 -9.62 37.54 1.48
C LYS A 2 -11.15 37.48 1.25
N THR A 3 -11.56 36.59 0.35
CA THR A 3 -12.31 35.37 0.74
C THR A 3 -11.96 34.25 -0.23
N GLY A 4 -11.08 33.35 0.22
CA GLY A 4 -10.88 32.08 -0.45
C GLY A 4 -12.13 31.24 -0.26
N SER A 5 -12.69 30.74 -1.36
CA SER A 5 -13.80 29.81 -1.34
C SER A 5 -13.36 28.55 -0.57
N PRO A 6 -14.12 28.09 0.45
CA PRO A 6 -13.82 26.84 1.13
C PRO A 6 -13.91 25.73 0.10
N ALA A 7 -12.85 24.93 -0.02
CA ALA A 7 -12.88 23.70 -0.78
C ALA A 7 -14.11 22.90 -0.34
N ASP A 8 -14.92 22.56 -1.33
CA ASP A 8 -16.17 21.83 -1.28
C ASP A 8 -15.95 20.48 -0.58
N LEU A 9 -16.03 20.46 0.75
CA LEU A 9 -16.14 19.26 1.58
C LEU A 9 -17.54 18.68 1.36
N ARG A 10 -17.81 18.26 0.11
CA ARG A 10 -18.99 17.47 -0.20
C ARG A 10 -18.94 16.24 0.69
N THR A 11 -20.04 15.98 1.39
CA THR A 11 -20.31 14.78 2.18
C THR A 11 -19.62 13.58 1.53
N ILE A 12 -18.69 12.96 2.24
CA ILE A 12 -18.11 11.69 1.79
C ILE A 12 -19.27 10.70 1.87
N GLU A 13 -19.93 10.43 0.75
CA GLU A 13 -20.89 9.34 0.67
C GLU A 13 -20.15 8.06 1.05
N ILE A 14 -20.60 7.43 2.13
CA ILE A 14 -20.05 6.17 2.62
C ILE A 14 -20.50 5.11 1.62
N GLN A 15 -19.54 4.54 0.91
CA GLN A 15 -19.82 3.49 -0.06
C GLN A 15 -19.44 2.14 0.54
N GLU A 16 -20.47 1.45 1.04
CA GLU A 16 -20.34 0.08 1.50
C GLU A 16 -20.21 -0.87 0.30
N ALA A 17 -19.33 -1.86 0.45
CA ALA A 17 -18.98 -2.86 -0.55
C ALA A 17 -18.46 -4.09 0.20
N ASP A 18 -18.54 -5.27 -0.41
CA ASP A 18 -18.13 -6.50 0.26
C ASP A 18 -16.63 -6.78 0.12
N SER A 19 -16.00 -6.22 -0.92
CA SER A 19 -14.57 -6.40 -1.19
C SER A 19 -13.87 -5.13 -1.68
N PRO A 20 -12.53 -5.03 -1.51
CA PRO A 20 -11.73 -3.95 -2.10
C PRO A 20 -11.93 -3.82 -3.61
N ASN A 21 -12.00 -4.95 -4.32
CA ASN A 21 -12.11 -4.95 -5.77
C ASN A 21 -13.44 -4.36 -6.26
N GLU A 22 -14.54 -4.71 -5.60
CA GLU A 22 -15.86 -4.16 -5.89
C GLU A 22 -15.89 -2.64 -5.68
N LEU A 23 -15.41 -2.16 -4.52
CA LEU A 23 -15.37 -0.74 -4.23
C LEU A 23 -14.49 0.02 -5.22
N ARG A 24 -13.30 -0.52 -5.52
CA ARG A 24 -12.38 0.07 -6.51
C ARG A 24 -13.04 0.21 -7.87
N LEU A 25 -13.69 -0.84 -8.38
CA LEU A 25 -14.36 -0.79 -9.69
C LEU A 25 -15.51 0.23 -9.69
N SER A 26 -16.30 0.30 -8.62
CA SER A 26 -17.35 1.31 -8.51
C SER A 26 -16.79 2.73 -8.50
N LEU A 27 -15.72 3.00 -7.75
CA LEU A 27 -15.12 4.33 -7.69
C LEU A 27 -14.48 4.74 -9.01
N LEU A 28 -13.82 3.82 -9.71
CA LEU A 28 -13.20 4.07 -11.01
C LEU A 28 -14.21 4.21 -12.16
N SER A 29 -15.50 3.94 -11.92
CA SER A 29 -16.55 4.25 -12.91
C SER A 29 -16.74 5.76 -13.10
N ASP A 30 -16.34 6.57 -12.11
CA ASP A 30 -16.24 8.03 -12.24
C ASP A 30 -14.88 8.40 -12.84
N SER A 31 -14.86 8.74 -14.13
CA SER A 31 -13.65 9.12 -14.86
C SER A 31 -12.98 10.41 -14.38
N LYS A 32 -13.61 11.16 -13.47
CA LYS A 32 -13.08 12.43 -12.94
C LYS A 32 -12.57 12.33 -11.51
N ILE A 33 -12.64 11.15 -10.89
CA ILE A 33 -12.21 10.98 -9.50
C ILE A 33 -10.71 11.26 -9.36
N SER A 34 -10.34 12.20 -8.47
CA SER A 34 -8.92 12.45 -8.18
C SER A 34 -8.34 11.36 -7.28
N PRO A 35 -7.01 11.15 -7.25
CA PRO A 35 -6.37 10.22 -6.31
C PRO A 35 -6.76 10.48 -4.84
N GLN A 36 -6.86 11.76 -4.45
CA GLN A 36 -7.28 12.13 -3.09
C GLN A 36 -8.74 11.73 -2.83
N GLN A 37 -9.66 11.98 -3.77
CA GLN A 37 -11.06 11.61 -3.63
C GLN A 37 -11.24 10.09 -3.64
N PHE A 38 -10.51 9.38 -4.51
CA PHE A 38 -10.48 7.92 -4.55
C PHE A 38 -10.07 7.36 -3.19
N MET A 39 -8.93 7.80 -2.65
CA MET A 39 -8.44 7.33 -1.36
C MET A 39 -9.44 7.61 -0.23
N LEU A 40 -9.98 8.83 -0.15
CA LEU A 40 -10.90 9.21 0.93
C LEU A 40 -12.20 8.38 0.90
N ARG A 41 -12.77 8.14 -0.28
CA ARG A 41 -13.97 7.29 -0.44
C ARG A 41 -13.68 5.81 -0.24
N PHE A 42 -12.52 5.35 -0.70
CA PHE A 42 -12.12 3.95 -0.50
C PHE A 42 -11.93 3.63 0.98
N LYS A 43 -11.30 4.55 1.73
CA LYS A 43 -11.04 4.41 3.17
C LYS A 43 -12.27 4.67 4.05
N SER A 44 -13.35 5.26 3.52
CA SER A 44 -14.58 5.50 4.30
C SER A 44 -15.40 4.23 4.51
N ASN A 45 -15.12 3.17 3.76
CA ASN A 45 -15.76 1.87 3.93
C ASN A 45 -15.42 1.28 5.30
N SER A 46 -16.45 0.81 6.03
CA SER A 46 -16.32 0.28 7.39
C SER A 46 -15.37 -0.93 7.52
N ARG A 47 -15.12 -1.65 6.42
CA ARG A 47 -14.30 -2.87 6.38
C ARG A 47 -12.86 -2.64 5.93
N PHE A 48 -12.47 -1.39 5.62
CA PHE A 48 -11.15 -1.05 5.06
C PHE A 48 -9.98 -1.68 5.83
N GLU A 49 -9.97 -1.53 7.16
CA GLU A 49 -8.89 -2.08 8.00
C GLU A 49 -8.88 -3.63 8.00
N GLY A 50 -10.06 -4.26 8.02
CA GLY A 50 -10.19 -5.73 7.97
C GLY A 50 -9.77 -6.32 6.62
N TRP A 51 -9.88 -5.56 5.54
CA TRP A 51 -9.48 -6.00 4.22
C TRP A 51 -7.98 -6.17 4.03
N LYS A 52 -7.14 -5.45 4.80
CA LYS A 52 -5.68 -5.66 4.80
C LYS A 52 -5.32 -7.12 5.13
N TYR A 53 -6.09 -7.75 6.02
CA TYR A 53 -5.90 -9.13 6.43
C TYR A 53 -6.60 -10.12 5.52
N THR A 54 -7.77 -9.76 4.99
CA THR A 54 -8.63 -10.70 4.26
C THR A 54 -8.31 -10.73 2.76
N TYR A 55 -8.06 -9.56 2.15
CA TYR A 55 -7.91 -9.37 0.71
C TYR A 55 -6.66 -8.53 0.34
N PRO A 56 -5.46 -8.90 0.81
CA PRO A 56 -4.29 -8.04 0.65
C PRO A 56 -3.93 -7.75 -0.82
N SER A 57 -4.04 -8.73 -1.72
CA SER A 57 -3.85 -8.50 -3.16
C SER A 57 -4.81 -7.46 -3.74
N GLN A 58 -6.10 -7.52 -3.38
CA GLN A 58 -7.08 -6.55 -3.87
C GLN A 58 -6.90 -5.17 -3.24
N MET A 59 -6.44 -5.11 -1.99
CA MET A 59 -6.02 -3.86 -1.36
C MET A 59 -4.87 -3.23 -2.13
N MET A 60 -3.85 -4.00 -2.51
CA MET A 60 -2.73 -3.47 -3.28
C MET A 60 -3.16 -2.94 -4.64
N HIS A 61 -4.06 -3.63 -5.35
CA HIS A 61 -4.67 -3.12 -6.58
C HIS A 61 -5.45 -1.81 -6.40
N SER A 62 -5.85 -1.46 -5.18
CA SER A 62 -6.55 -0.21 -4.87
C SER A 62 -5.57 0.89 -4.45
N ILE A 63 -4.54 0.53 -3.68
CA ILE A 63 -3.50 1.44 -3.19
C ILE A 63 -2.74 2.14 -4.33
N VAL A 64 -2.59 1.50 -5.51
CA VAL A 64 -1.95 2.13 -6.68
C VAL A 64 -2.64 3.41 -7.16
N TYR A 65 -3.91 3.63 -6.78
CA TYR A 65 -4.67 4.84 -7.12
C TYR A 65 -4.62 5.92 -6.04
N PHE A 66 -3.97 5.65 -4.90
CA PHE A 66 -3.82 6.64 -3.82
C PHE A 66 -2.79 7.71 -4.22
N PRO A 67 -2.82 8.90 -3.58
CA PRO A 67 -1.72 9.85 -3.69
C PRO A 67 -0.40 9.17 -3.33
N LEU A 68 0.66 9.39 -4.11
CA LEU A 68 1.89 8.60 -4.04
C LEU A 68 2.46 8.41 -2.62
N ASN A 69 2.53 9.47 -1.82
CA ASN A 69 3.05 9.38 -0.45
C ASN A 69 2.18 8.50 0.44
N SER A 70 0.86 8.69 0.41
CA SER A 70 -0.07 7.82 1.14
C SER A 70 -0.06 6.40 0.59
N GLY A 71 0.06 6.22 -0.73
CA GLY A 71 0.18 4.90 -1.36
C GLY A 71 1.42 4.13 -0.88
N ARG A 72 2.57 4.82 -0.73
CA ARG A 72 3.79 4.24 -0.17
C ARG A 72 3.60 3.77 1.26
N GLU A 73 3.03 4.61 2.12
CA GLU A 73 2.75 4.28 3.52
C GLU A 73 1.84 3.04 3.63
N HIS A 74 0.76 3.00 2.85
CA HIS A 74 -0.20 1.89 2.90
C HIS A 74 0.35 0.61 2.25
N ALA A 75 1.20 0.73 1.22
CA ALA A 75 1.89 -0.42 0.65
C ALA A 75 2.84 -1.05 1.68
N MET A 76 3.64 -0.23 2.37
CA MET A 76 4.55 -0.71 3.41
C MET A 76 3.78 -1.45 4.51
N GLU A 77 2.74 -0.81 5.07
CA GLU A 77 1.90 -1.43 6.10
C GLU A 77 1.28 -2.75 5.62
N LEU A 78 0.72 -2.76 4.40
CA LEU A 78 0.07 -3.94 3.84
C LEU A 78 1.06 -5.11 3.70
N PHE A 79 2.27 -4.87 3.22
CA PHE A 79 3.26 -5.94 3.02
C PHE A 79 3.88 -6.42 4.33
N THR A 80 4.03 -5.56 5.35
CA THR A 80 4.39 -5.98 6.71
C THR A 80 3.40 -7.00 7.27
N LEU A 81 2.10 -6.85 6.96
CA LEU A 81 1.05 -7.77 7.40
C LEU A 81 0.92 -8.99 6.47
N TRP A 82 0.98 -8.78 5.16
CA TRP A 82 0.74 -9.84 4.17
C TRP A 82 1.81 -10.92 4.25
N VAL A 83 3.08 -10.56 4.39
CA VAL A 83 4.16 -11.55 4.47
C VAL A 83 3.99 -12.53 5.64
N LYS A 84 3.45 -12.06 6.78
CA LYS A 84 3.16 -12.90 7.95
C LYS A 84 2.02 -13.87 7.71
N LYS A 85 1.11 -13.54 6.78
CA LYS A 85 -0.01 -14.41 6.39
C LYS A 85 0.40 -15.41 5.31
N SER A 86 1.13 -14.95 4.29
CA SER A 86 1.57 -15.75 3.15
C SER A 86 2.78 -15.09 2.50
N TYR A 87 3.96 -15.64 2.77
CA TYR A 87 5.21 -15.19 2.15
C TYR A 87 5.12 -15.32 0.62
N ASP A 88 4.79 -16.50 0.12
CA ASP A 88 4.77 -16.81 -1.31
C ASP A 88 3.86 -15.85 -2.10
N ASP A 89 2.61 -15.65 -1.65
CA ASP A 89 1.69 -14.76 -2.35
C ASP A 89 2.18 -13.31 -2.35
N SER A 90 2.76 -12.85 -1.23
CA SER A 90 3.28 -11.49 -1.12
C SER A 90 4.53 -11.28 -1.99
N ALA A 91 5.44 -12.25 -2.01
CA ALA A 91 6.65 -12.24 -2.82
C ALA A 91 6.31 -12.20 -4.31
N SER A 92 5.47 -13.14 -4.77
CA SER A 92 5.03 -13.20 -6.17
C SER A 92 4.30 -11.93 -6.58
N PHE A 93 3.53 -11.30 -5.69
CA PHE A 93 2.87 -10.04 -6.04
C PHE A 93 3.88 -8.89 -6.28
N ILE A 94 4.92 -8.76 -5.44
CA ILE A 94 5.97 -7.76 -5.64
C ILE A 94 6.70 -8.02 -6.97
N GLU A 95 7.09 -9.28 -7.20
CA GLU A 95 7.90 -9.70 -8.36
C GLU A 95 7.15 -9.63 -9.69
N GLU A 96 5.84 -9.90 -9.69
CA GLU A 96 5.07 -9.95 -10.94
C GLU A 96 4.26 -8.69 -11.21
N LYS A 97 3.70 -8.07 -10.16
CA LYS A 97 2.69 -7.02 -10.31
C LYS A 97 3.23 -5.63 -10.00
N LEU A 98 4.32 -5.51 -9.24
CA LEU A 98 4.92 -4.23 -8.89
C LEU A 98 6.18 -3.90 -9.69
N VAL A 99 6.52 -4.68 -10.73
CA VAL A 99 7.63 -4.35 -11.63
C VAL A 99 7.41 -2.98 -12.28
N GLY A 100 8.39 -2.08 -12.13
CA GLY A 100 8.30 -0.71 -12.62
C GLY A 100 7.33 0.21 -11.86
N SER A 101 6.65 -0.30 -10.83
CA SER A 101 5.76 0.50 -9.98
C SER A 101 6.57 1.38 -9.03
N SER A 102 6.15 2.63 -8.85
CA SER A 102 6.71 3.56 -7.86
C SER A 102 6.43 3.18 -6.40
N LEU A 103 5.62 2.13 -6.19
CA LEU A 103 5.30 1.56 -4.89
C LEU A 103 6.12 0.29 -4.55
N ARG A 104 6.91 -0.24 -5.49
CA ARG A 104 7.67 -1.49 -5.30
C ARG A 104 8.61 -1.40 -4.10
N ASP A 105 9.41 -0.34 -4.01
CA ASP A 105 10.37 -0.18 -2.92
C ASP A 105 9.68 -0.11 -1.56
N SER A 106 8.51 0.54 -1.45
CA SER A 106 7.74 0.56 -0.19
C SER A 106 7.13 -0.79 0.16
N ALA A 107 6.71 -1.58 -0.83
CA ALA A 107 6.28 -2.96 -0.60
C ALA A 107 7.45 -3.83 -0.10
N ILE A 108 8.65 -3.64 -0.65
CA ILE A 108 9.88 -4.32 -0.19
C ILE A 108 10.24 -3.89 1.23
N GLU A 109 10.18 -2.60 1.56
CA GLU A 109 10.39 -2.11 2.93
C GLU A 109 9.43 -2.81 3.92
N GLY A 110 8.16 -2.93 3.57
CA GLY A 110 7.17 -3.67 4.37
C GLY A 110 7.47 -5.17 4.49
N MET A 111 7.84 -5.81 3.39
CA MET A 111 8.27 -7.21 3.35
C MET A 111 9.44 -7.46 4.30
N VAL A 112 10.48 -6.61 4.23
CA VAL A 112 11.64 -6.67 5.13
C VAL A 112 11.23 -6.52 6.58
N ASP A 113 10.40 -5.52 6.90
CA ASP A 113 9.94 -5.26 8.26
C ASP A 113 9.12 -6.43 8.82
N GLY A 114 8.32 -7.08 7.99
CA GLY A 114 7.54 -8.26 8.38
C GLY A 114 8.38 -9.52 8.59
N LEU A 115 9.56 -9.63 7.97
CA LEU A 115 10.44 -10.80 8.03
C LEU A 115 11.58 -10.68 9.03
N LYS A 116 12.05 -9.46 9.35
CA LYS A 116 13.34 -9.25 10.05
C LYS A 116 13.48 -9.98 11.38
N SER A 117 12.39 -10.25 12.09
CA SER A 117 12.41 -10.92 13.39
C SER A 117 12.49 -12.44 13.29
N ASP A 118 11.91 -13.05 12.26
CA ASP A 118 11.79 -14.52 12.14
C ASP A 118 12.69 -15.11 11.03
N GLN A 119 13.00 -14.32 10.01
CA GLN A 119 13.68 -14.75 8.78
C GLN A 119 14.67 -13.68 8.31
N LEU A 120 15.62 -13.30 9.18
CA LEU A 120 16.57 -12.22 8.93
C LEU A 120 17.34 -12.36 7.61
N SER A 121 17.78 -13.57 7.25
CA SER A 121 18.50 -13.80 5.98
C SER A 121 17.64 -13.49 4.76
N VAL A 122 16.35 -13.84 4.79
CA VAL A 122 15.39 -13.55 3.72
C VAL A 122 15.07 -12.05 3.68
N ALA A 123 14.94 -11.41 4.85
CA ALA A 123 14.78 -9.96 4.96
C ALA A 123 15.97 -9.20 4.33
N VAL A 124 17.20 -9.65 4.58
CA VAL A 124 18.41 -9.08 3.95
C VAL A 124 18.38 -9.24 2.43
N SER A 125 17.98 -10.41 1.91
CA SER A 125 17.83 -10.62 0.46
C SER A 125 16.82 -9.65 -0.16
N TRP A 126 15.66 -9.44 0.48
CA TRP A 126 14.69 -8.44 0.02
C TRP A 126 15.21 -7.01 0.09
N ALA A 127 15.94 -6.64 1.14
CA ALA A 127 16.54 -5.32 1.21
C ALA A 127 17.49 -5.06 0.02
N HIS A 128 18.20 -6.08 -0.47
CA HIS A 128 19.04 -5.96 -1.66
C HIS A 128 18.28 -5.60 -2.95
N GLU A 129 16.99 -5.94 -3.03
CA GLU A 129 16.13 -5.68 -4.18
C GLU A 129 15.61 -4.24 -4.28
N LEU A 130 15.87 -3.41 -3.26
CA LEU A 130 15.51 -1.98 -3.28
C LEU A 130 16.25 -1.24 -4.39
N SER A 131 15.51 -0.47 -5.19
CA SER A 131 16.09 0.30 -6.29
C SER A 131 16.79 1.56 -5.78
N ASP A 132 16.19 2.23 -4.79
CA ASP A 132 16.78 3.37 -4.10
C ASP A 132 18.00 2.93 -3.26
N GLN A 133 19.17 3.39 -3.69
CA GLN A 133 20.46 3.02 -3.09
C GLN A 133 20.60 3.52 -1.64
N GLY A 134 20.06 4.71 -1.35
CA GLY A 134 20.14 5.32 -0.02
C GLY A 134 19.26 4.57 0.97
N LYS A 135 18.01 4.28 0.57
CA LYS A 135 17.09 3.46 1.37
C LYS A 135 17.63 2.05 1.58
N ARG A 136 18.19 1.43 0.54
CA ARG A 136 18.82 0.12 0.65
C ARG A 136 19.92 0.09 1.70
N HIS A 137 20.83 1.06 1.65
CA HIS A 137 21.92 1.15 2.60
C HIS A 137 21.41 1.30 4.04
N GLN A 138 20.49 2.24 4.27
CA GLN A 138 19.87 2.47 5.58
C GLN A 138 19.16 1.21 6.11
N LEU A 139 18.44 0.50 5.26
CA LEU A 139 17.70 -0.70 5.65
C LEU A 139 18.66 -1.84 6.00
N LEU A 140 19.72 -2.06 5.21
CA LEU A 140 20.74 -3.07 5.50
C LEU A 140 21.51 -2.77 6.81
N GLU A 141 21.84 -1.50 7.08
CA GLU A 141 22.44 -1.10 8.35
C GLU A 141 21.50 -1.37 9.54
N SER A 142 20.22 -1.06 9.39
CA SER A 142 19.21 -1.37 10.41
C SER A 142 19.06 -2.87 10.65
N LEU A 143 19.21 -3.71 9.62
CA LEU A 143 19.13 -5.17 9.76
C LEU A 143 20.40 -5.76 10.39
N ALA A 144 21.57 -5.18 10.13
CA ALA A 144 22.84 -5.62 10.73
C ALA A 144 22.93 -5.34 12.24
N THR A 145 22.09 -4.44 12.74
CA THR A 145 22.02 -4.04 14.14
C THR A 145 20.78 -4.58 14.87
N HIS A 146 19.98 -5.40 14.18
CA HIS A 146 18.79 -6.09 14.71
C HIS A 146 19.18 -7.39 15.42
#